data_AF-A0A923NZB5-F1
#
_entry.id   AF-A0A923NZB5-F1
#
_cell.length_a   1.000
_cell.length_b   1.000
_cell.length_c   1.000
_cell.angle_alpha   90.00
_cell.angle_beta   90.00
_cell.angle_gamma   90.00
#
_symmetry.space_group_name_H-M   'P 1'
#
loop_
_entity.id
_entity.type
_entity.pdbx_description
1 polymer ?
#
loop_
_entity_poly.entity_id
_entity_poly.type
_entity_poly.pdbx_seq_one_letter_code
_entity_poly.pdbx_strand_id
1 'polypeptide(L)' 'MKNDYGAAADYAENSMGIGYGILSKESRSLIYCSALVWQSWRYLDRSYDMSAGFQVFPAEIANSMQTKLVAAYSNK' A
#
# COMPACT_ATOMS: atom_id res chain seq x y z
N MET A 1 -4.16 -18.72 12.53
CA MET A 1 -4.11 -17.44 11.80
C MET A 1 -2.84 -17.42 10.98
N LYS A 2 -2.94 -17.41 9.64
CA LYS A 2 -1.82 -16.96 8.80
C LYS A 2 -1.54 -15.53 9.27
N ASN A 3 -0.32 -15.21 9.73
CA ASN A 3 -0.05 -13.89 10.27
C ASN A 3 -0.36 -12.83 9.19
N ASP A 4 -0.94 -11.72 9.59
CA ASP A 4 -1.39 -10.67 8.66
C ASP A 4 -0.25 -10.18 7.74
N TYR A 5 0.98 -10.20 8.26
CA TYR A 5 2.21 -9.92 7.54
C TYR A 5 2.47 -10.87 6.37
N GLY A 6 2.15 -12.15 6.53
CA GLY A 6 2.32 -13.17 5.48
C GLY A 6 1.40 -12.93 4.30
N ALA A 7 0.16 -12.49 4.52
CA ALA A 7 -0.74 -12.14 3.41
C ALA A 7 -0.23 -10.91 2.63
N ALA A 8 0.31 -9.91 3.32
CA ALA A 8 0.89 -8.73 2.68
C ALA A 8 2.16 -9.05 1.89
N ALA A 9 3.01 -9.92 2.43
CA ALA A 9 4.19 -10.45 1.76
C ALA A 9 3.81 -11.27 0.52
N ASP A 10 2.88 -12.23 0.67
CA ASP A 10 2.37 -13.06 -0.43
C ASP A 10 1.87 -12.19 -1.59
N TYR A 11 1.11 -11.12 -1.30
CA TYR A 11 0.63 -10.22 -2.37
C TYR A 11 1.79 -9.47 -3.05
N ALA A 12 2.75 -8.95 -2.27
CA ALA A 12 3.88 -8.21 -2.82
C ALA A 12 4.75 -9.09 -3.72
N GLU A 13 5.03 -10.33 -3.29
CA GLU A 13 5.79 -11.31 -4.08
C GLU A 13 5.08 -11.69 -5.38
N ASN A 14 3.76 -11.92 -5.31
CA ASN A 14 2.96 -12.21 -6.50
C ASN A 14 2.80 -11.01 -7.45
N SER A 15 3.15 -9.81 -7.00
CA SER A 15 3.12 -8.60 -7.83
C SER A 15 4.45 -8.32 -8.56
N MET A 16 5.49 -9.11 -8.30
CA MET A 16 6.76 -8.97 -9.01
C MET A 16 6.60 -9.21 -10.51
N GLY A 17 7.25 -8.37 -11.32
CA GLY A 17 7.17 -8.42 -12.78
C GLY A 17 5.96 -7.69 -13.38
N ILE A 18 5.02 -7.20 -12.57
CA ILE A 18 3.96 -6.28 -13.05
C ILE A 18 4.60 -4.94 -13.44
N GLY A 19 4.17 -4.39 -14.58
CA GLY A 19 4.66 -3.11 -15.08
C GLY A 19 4.25 -1.93 -14.19
N TYR A 20 5.06 -0.86 -14.22
CA TYR A 20 4.75 0.35 -13.46
C TYR A 20 3.77 1.26 -14.21
N GLY A 21 2.76 1.79 -13.53
CA GLY A 21 1.86 2.80 -14.11
C GLY A 21 0.72 3.25 -13.19
N ILE A 22 0.16 4.42 -13.47
CA ILE A 22 -0.93 5.03 -12.70
C ILE A 22 -2.24 4.84 -13.46
N LEU A 23 -3.06 3.89 -13.01
CA LEU A 23 -4.42 3.67 -13.49
C LEU A 23 -5.37 3.79 -12.30
N SER A 24 -5.76 2.67 -11.72
CA SER A 24 -6.55 2.53 -10.50
C SER A 24 -5.67 1.97 -9.38
N LYS A 25 -5.99 2.29 -8.13
CA LYS A 25 -5.41 1.59 -6.96
C LYS A 25 -5.71 0.08 -6.96
N GLU A 26 -6.70 -0.39 -7.72
CA GLU A 26 -7.07 -1.81 -7.87
C GLU A 26 -6.54 -2.46 -9.16
N SER A 27 -5.80 -1.71 -9.97
CA SER A 27 -5.23 -2.24 -11.21
C SER A 27 -4.29 -3.42 -10.94
N ARG A 28 -4.39 -4.46 -11.78
CA ARG A 28 -3.50 -5.64 -11.77
C ARG A 28 -2.58 -5.72 -12.99
N SER A 29 -2.78 -4.86 -13.99
CA SER A 29 -1.97 -4.82 -15.22
C SER A 29 -0.80 -3.84 -15.12
N LEU A 30 -1.02 -2.73 -14.41
CA LEU A 30 0.00 -1.75 -14.05
C LEU A 30 -0.17 -1.37 -12.58
N ILE A 31 0.93 -1.24 -11.85
CA ILE A 31 0.90 -0.90 -10.42
C ILE A 31 1.88 0.24 -10.11
N TYR A 32 1.42 1.21 -9.33
CA TYR A 32 2.27 2.30 -8.83
C TYR A 32 2.55 2.11 -7.34
N CYS A 33 3.53 2.85 -6.82
CA CYS A 33 4.14 2.57 -5.52
C CYS A 33 3.13 2.50 -4.36
N SER A 34 2.26 3.50 -4.21
CA SER A 34 1.28 3.52 -3.13
C SER A 34 0.13 2.54 -3.36
N ALA A 35 -0.24 2.21 -4.59
CA ALA A 35 -1.21 1.15 -4.86
C ALA A 35 -0.70 -0.24 -4.47
N LEU A 36 0.57 -0.54 -4.72
CA LEU A 36 1.18 -1.80 -4.27
C LEU A 36 1.10 -1.93 -2.75
N VAL A 37 1.50 -0.88 -2.02
CA VAL A 37 1.41 -0.87 -0.55
C VAL A 37 -0.03 -1.03 -0.11
N TRP A 38 -0.98 -0.25 -0.64
CA TRP A 38 -2.38 -0.40 -0.25
C TRP A 38 -2.94 -1.80 -0.53
N GLN A 39 -2.69 -2.36 -1.73
CA GLN A 39 -3.21 -3.69 -2.10
C GLN A 39 -2.59 -4.81 -1.25
N SER A 40 -1.32 -4.71 -0.85
CA SER A 40 -0.70 -5.67 0.08
C SER A 40 -1.42 -5.73 1.41
N TRP A 41 -1.94 -4.61 1.91
CA TRP A 41 -2.51 -4.55 3.27
C TRP A 41 -4.04 -4.42 3.33
N ARG A 42 -4.74 -4.25 2.21
CA ARG A 42 -6.19 -3.94 2.17
C ARG A 42 -7.10 -4.99 2.82
N TYR A 43 -6.68 -6.25 2.88
CA TYR A 43 -7.48 -7.34 3.45
C TYR A 43 -7.41 -7.43 4.97
N LEU A 44 -6.67 -6.53 5.61
CA LEU A 44 -6.40 -6.55 7.05
C LEU A 44 -7.22 -5.50 7.82
N ASP A 45 -8.34 -5.05 7.26
CA ASP A 45 -9.15 -3.92 7.77
C ASP A 45 -8.31 -2.65 8.00
N ARG A 46 -7.27 -2.51 7.18
CA ARG A 46 -6.31 -1.43 7.23
C ARG A 46 -6.62 -0.39 6.18
N SER A 47 -7.57 0.50 6.48
CA SER A 47 -7.87 1.64 5.60
C SER A 47 -6.71 2.63 5.63
N TYR A 48 -5.64 2.32 4.91
CA TYR A 48 -4.61 3.29 4.50
C TYR A 48 -5.14 4.26 3.43
N ASP A 49 -6.27 3.91 2.83
CA ASP A 49 -7.04 4.78 1.96
C ASP A 49 -8.00 5.60 2.81
N MET A 50 -7.79 6.91 2.79
CA MET A 50 -8.54 7.88 3.59
C MET A 50 -9.65 8.57 2.79
N SER A 51 -9.64 8.45 1.45
CA SER A 51 -10.55 9.17 0.56
C SER A 51 -11.59 8.28 -0.12
N ALA A 52 -11.43 6.96 -0.07
CA ALA A 52 -12.17 5.99 -0.88
C ALA A 52 -12.06 6.28 -2.40
N GLY A 53 -11.05 7.07 -2.81
CA GLY A 53 -10.88 7.56 -4.16
C GLY A 53 -10.43 6.48 -5.14
N PHE A 54 -10.40 6.82 -6.44
CA PHE A 54 -9.92 5.90 -7.49
C PHE A 54 -8.41 5.56 -7.35
N GLN A 55 -7.67 6.43 -6.67
CA GLN A 55 -6.24 6.32 -6.40
C GLN A 55 -5.97 6.37 -4.91
N VAL A 56 -4.77 5.95 -4.52
CA VAL A 56 -4.25 6.08 -3.14
C VAL A 56 -2.88 6.73 -3.22
N PHE A 57 -2.71 7.89 -2.60
CA PHE A 57 -1.46 8.63 -2.63
C PHE A 57 -0.55 8.24 -1.46
N PRO A 58 0.78 8.39 -1.60
CA PRO A 58 1.71 8.13 -0.50
C PRO A 58 1.37 8.92 0.78
N ALA A 59 0.86 10.14 0.63
CA ALA A 59 0.44 10.98 1.75
C ALA A 59 -0.74 10.39 2.53
N GLU A 60 -1.68 9.71 1.87
CA GLU A 60 -2.81 9.05 2.55
C GLU A 60 -2.33 7.88 3.40
N ILE A 61 -1.40 7.08 2.86
CA ILE A 61 -0.78 5.98 3.61
C ILE A 61 -0.01 6.55 4.81
N ALA A 62 0.78 7.61 4.61
CA ALA A 62 1.56 8.24 5.69
C ALA A 62 0.68 8.84 6.80
N ASN A 63 -0.46 9.43 6.44
CA ASN A 63 -1.36 10.10 7.37
C ASN A 63 -2.48 9.21 7.94
N SER A 64 -2.58 7.94 7.51
CA SER A 64 -3.55 6.99 8.04
C SER A 64 -3.37 6.81 9.56
N MET A 65 -4.48 6.67 10.30
CA MET A 65 -4.47 6.38 11.74
C MET A 65 -3.73 5.08 12.11
N GLN A 66 -3.47 4.23 11.12
CA GLN A 66 -2.78 2.96 11.30
C GLN A 66 -1.28 3.03 11.03
N THR A 67 -0.79 4.16 10.50
CA THR A 67 0.63 4.40 10.27
C THR A 67 1.22 5.09 11.48
N LYS A 68 2.36 4.58 11.96
CA LYS A 68 3.12 5.18 13.06
C LYS A 68 4.53 5.51 12.59
N LEU A 69 5.00 6.70 12.94
CA LEU A 69 6.39 7.08 12.75
C LEU A 69 7.28 6.26 13.71
N VAL A 70 8.12 5.41 13.15
CA VAL A 70 9.08 4.58 13.92
C VAL A 70 10.52 5.03 13.75
N ALA A 71 10.82 5.79 12.69
CA ALA A 71 12.12 6.38 12.42
C ALA A 71 11.93 7.67 11.63
N ALA A 72 12.63 8.73 12.02
CA ALA A 72 12.67 9.99 11.29
C ALA A 72 14.12 10.37 11.04
N TYR A 73 14.42 10.72 9.79
CA TYR A 73 15.70 11.31 9.43
C TYR A 73 15.52 12.82 9.34
N SER A 74 16.29 13.56 10.13
CA SER A 74 16.41 15.00 10.02
C SER A 74 17.75 15.31 9.38
N ASN A 75 17.73 15.89 8.18
CA ASN A 75 18.92 16.52 7.62
C ASN A 75 19.11 17.82 8.41
N LYS A 76 20.05 17.82 9.34
CA LYS A 76 20.55 19.05 9.97
C LYS A 76 21.23 19.94 8.93
#